data_AF-A0A2H9L1R2-F1
#
_entry.id   AF-A0A2H9L1R2-F1
#
_cell.length_a   1.000
_cell.length_b   1.000
_cell.length_c   1.000
_cell.angle_alpha   90.00
_cell.angle_beta   90.00
_cell.angle_gamma   90.00
#
_symmetry.space_group_name_H-M   'P 1'
#
loop_
_entity.id
_entity.type
_entity.pdbx_description
1 polymer ?
#
loop_
_entity_poly.entity_id
_entity_poly.type
_entity_poly.pdbx_seq_one_letter_code
_entity_poly.pdbx_strand_id
1 'polypeptide(L)'
;MGDPRKKRKLYEKPKRLWDAKRIEEEGGLKDEYGLKNSREVWRMKTILRKIRREARRLLSKKGAGIGERTERLLKRVKSFLLKKEDATLDDVLALTTKDILERRLQAVVVRRKMAQTMRQARQYITHGHIAIGEQKVTAPSYLVKFGEEDSVRWHSKPIGMIKQEAEAVSENG
;
A
#
# COMPACT_ATOMS: atom_id res chain seq x y z
N MET A 1 31.08 -10.97 -23.66
CA MET A 1 30.37 -10.58 -22.42
C MET A 1 29.01 -10.02 -22.81
N GLY A 2 27.91 -10.55 -22.28
CA GLY A 2 26.57 -10.05 -22.60
C GLY A 2 26.26 -8.71 -21.93
N ASP A 3 25.29 -7.97 -22.47
CA ASP A 3 24.88 -6.67 -21.93
C ASP A 3 24.33 -6.76 -20.49
N PRO A 4 24.73 -5.84 -19.59
CA PRO A 4 24.21 -5.81 -18.22
C PRO A 4 22.71 -5.49 -18.18
N ARG A 5 21.99 -6.09 -17.22
CA ARG A 5 20.54 -5.89 -17.06
C ARG A 5 20.21 -4.43 -16.70
N LYS A 6 19.46 -3.76 -17.56
CA LYS A 6 18.96 -2.38 -17.34
C LYS A 6 17.80 -2.34 -16.33
N LYS A 7 17.72 -1.25 -15.54
CA LYS A 7 16.61 -0.98 -14.62
C LYS A 7 15.29 -0.86 -15.38
N ARG A 8 14.27 -1.60 -14.96
CA ARG A 8 12.92 -1.57 -15.57
C ARG A 8 11.97 -0.68 -14.76
N LYS A 9 10.96 -0.13 -15.42
CA LYS A 9 9.90 0.65 -14.77
C LYS A 9 9.08 -0.24 -13.84
N LEU A 10 8.69 0.32 -12.69
CA LEU A 10 7.83 -0.36 -11.71
C LEU A 10 6.34 -0.23 -12.00
N TYR A 11 5.97 0.52 -13.04
CA TYR A 11 4.59 0.77 -13.46
C TYR A 11 4.48 0.63 -14.98
N GLU A 12 3.31 0.22 -15.45
CA GLU A 12 2.92 0.23 -16.86
C GLU A 12 1.98 1.42 -17.11
N LYS A 13 2.16 2.12 -18.24
CA LYS A 13 1.22 3.18 -18.64
C LYS A 13 -0.05 2.54 -19.23
N PRO A 14 -1.21 3.22 -19.14
CA PRO A 14 -2.40 2.84 -19.88
C PRO A 14 -2.12 2.74 -21.39
N LYS A 15 -2.79 1.80 -22.07
CA LYS A 15 -2.70 1.67 -23.52
C LYS A 15 -3.34 2.86 -24.24
N ARG A 16 -4.54 3.27 -23.81
CA ARG A 16 -5.26 4.44 -24.31
C ARG A 16 -5.11 5.58 -23.31
N LEU A 17 -4.61 6.73 -23.79
CA LEU A 17 -4.35 7.89 -22.93
C LEU A 17 -5.63 8.61 -22.55
N TRP A 18 -6.48 8.90 -23.54
CA TRP A 18 -7.76 9.60 -23.34
C TRP A 18 -8.91 8.61 -23.32
N ASP A 19 -9.23 8.20 -22.11
CA ASP A 19 -10.33 7.30 -21.79
C ASP A 19 -11.03 7.88 -20.57
N ALA A 20 -12.23 8.42 -20.76
CA ALA A 20 -12.94 9.20 -19.75
C ALA A 20 -13.22 8.36 -18.49
N LYS A 21 -13.75 7.14 -18.66
CA LYS A 21 -14.06 6.22 -17.54
C LYS A 21 -12.82 5.92 -16.71
N ARG A 22 -11.70 5.59 -17.39
CA ARG A 22 -10.43 5.32 -16.71
C ARG A 22 -9.90 6.54 -15.95
N ILE A 23 -10.00 7.73 -16.54
CA ILE A 23 -9.52 8.98 -15.94
C ILE A 23 -10.34 9.30 -14.68
N GLU A 24 -11.66 9.13 -14.76
CA GLU A 24 -12.58 9.31 -13.63
C GLU A 24 -12.26 8.33 -12.49
N GLU A 25 -12.16 7.02 -12.77
CA GLU A 25 -11.79 6.01 -11.78
C GLU A 25 -10.43 6.30 -11.12
N GLU A 26 -9.43 6.65 -11.91
CA GLU A 26 -8.09 6.97 -11.39
C GLU A 26 -8.06 8.29 -10.63
N GLY A 27 -8.87 9.26 -11.02
CA GLY A 27 -9.08 10.52 -10.31
C GLY A 27 -9.72 10.27 -8.95
N GLY A 28 -10.81 9.51 -8.90
CA GLY A 28 -11.48 9.14 -7.66
C GLY A 28 -10.54 8.44 -6.67
N LEU A 29 -9.76 7.45 -7.12
CA LEU A 29 -8.75 6.79 -6.28
C LEU A 29 -7.63 7.73 -5.83
N LYS A 30 -7.25 8.69 -6.67
CA LYS A 30 -6.21 9.66 -6.34
C LYS A 30 -6.69 10.61 -5.25
N ASP A 31 -7.93 11.05 -5.32
CA ASP A 31 -8.52 11.99 -4.38
C ASP A 31 -8.84 11.32 -3.05
N GLU A 32 -9.47 10.14 -3.07
CA GLU A 32 -9.81 9.31 -1.89
C GLU A 32 -8.56 9.00 -1.04
N TYR A 33 -7.46 8.57 -1.66
CA TYR A 33 -6.23 8.21 -0.96
C TYR A 33 -5.17 9.33 -0.92
N GLY A 34 -5.48 10.55 -1.36
CA GLY A 34 -4.57 11.69 -1.35
C GLY A 34 -3.24 11.43 -2.08
N LEU A 35 -3.29 10.79 -3.25
CA LEU A 35 -2.12 10.44 -4.05
C LEU A 35 -1.61 11.64 -4.85
N LYS A 36 -0.29 11.75 -5.07
CA LYS A 36 0.30 12.92 -5.75
C LYS A 36 0.06 12.88 -7.25
N ASN A 37 0.15 11.69 -7.85
CA ASN A 37 0.06 11.51 -9.28
C ASN A 37 -0.60 10.17 -9.64
N SER A 38 -1.10 10.06 -10.88
CA SER A 38 -1.69 8.82 -11.40
C SER A 38 -0.66 7.69 -11.53
N ARG A 39 0.64 8.01 -11.57
CA ARG A 39 1.71 7.01 -11.58
C ARG A 39 1.71 6.16 -10.30
N GLU A 40 1.33 6.73 -9.16
CA GLU A 40 1.16 5.97 -7.92
C GLU A 40 0.03 4.93 -8.06
N VAL A 41 -1.11 5.34 -8.65
CA VAL A 41 -2.22 4.41 -8.96
C VAL A 41 -1.77 3.33 -9.93
N TRP A 42 -1.07 3.69 -11.01
CA TRP A 42 -0.57 2.73 -12.00
C TRP A 42 0.42 1.74 -11.40
N ARG A 43 1.24 2.15 -10.44
CA ARG A 43 2.15 1.25 -9.72
C ARG A 43 1.34 0.20 -8.95
N MET A 44 0.28 0.60 -8.25
CA MET A 44 -0.58 -0.35 -7.52
C MET A 44 -1.32 -1.30 -8.47
N LYS A 45 -1.90 -0.77 -9.55
CA LYS A 45 -2.50 -1.58 -10.63
C LYS A 45 -1.49 -2.58 -11.22
N THR A 46 -0.23 -2.16 -11.39
CA THR A 46 0.85 -3.03 -11.91
C THR A 46 1.21 -4.15 -10.94
N ILE A 47 1.25 -3.87 -9.63
CA ILE A 47 1.47 -4.90 -8.59
C ILE A 47 0.33 -5.92 -8.63
N LEU A 48 -0.92 -5.47 -8.61
CA LEU A 48 -2.09 -6.34 -8.69
C LEU A 48 -2.07 -7.21 -9.95
N ARG A 49 -1.77 -6.61 -11.12
CA ARG A 49 -1.66 -7.31 -12.40
C ARG A 49 -0.60 -8.41 -12.36
N LYS A 50 0.55 -8.16 -11.72
CA LYS A 50 1.62 -9.17 -11.57
C LYS A 50 1.17 -10.33 -10.69
N ILE A 51 0.55 -10.04 -9.53
CA ILE A 51 0.01 -11.05 -8.62
C ILE A 51 -1.05 -11.90 -9.32
N ARG A 52 -2.04 -11.28 -9.97
CA ARG A 52 -3.09 -11.98 -10.74
C ARG A 52 -2.54 -12.79 -11.92
N ARG A 53 -1.49 -12.32 -12.58
CA ARG A 53 -0.83 -13.07 -13.67
C ARG A 53 -0.12 -14.31 -13.13
N GLU A 54 0.50 -14.20 -11.96
CA GLU A 54 1.13 -15.32 -11.27
C GLU A 54 0.07 -16.36 -10.86
N ALA A 55 -1.02 -15.92 -10.22
CA ALA A 55 -2.15 -16.78 -9.85
C ALA A 55 -2.75 -17.53 -11.05
N ARG A 56 -3.07 -16.84 -12.15
CA ARG A 56 -3.60 -17.49 -13.37
C ARG A 56 -2.65 -18.53 -13.98
N ARG A 57 -1.33 -18.29 -13.91
CA ARG A 57 -0.33 -19.25 -14.40
C ARG A 57 -0.27 -20.51 -13.54
N LEU A 58 -0.48 -20.37 -12.24
CA LEU A 58 -0.49 -21.49 -11.30
C LEU A 58 -1.77 -22.32 -11.44
N LEU A 59 -2.92 -21.68 -11.69
CA LEU A 59 -4.18 -22.39 -11.97
C LEU A 59 -4.15 -23.20 -13.28
N SER A 60 -3.50 -22.68 -14.32
CA SER A 60 -3.52 -23.30 -15.66
C SER A 60 -2.49 -24.40 -15.85
N LYS A 61 -1.35 -24.35 -15.15
CA LYS A 61 -0.29 -25.35 -15.33
C LYS A 61 -0.58 -26.62 -14.53
N LYS A 62 -0.19 -27.77 -15.07
CA LYS A 62 -0.09 -29.05 -14.35
C LYS A 62 1.37 -29.51 -14.37
N GLY A 63 1.93 -29.90 -13.22
CA GLY A 63 3.33 -30.31 -13.10
C GLY A 63 3.88 -30.26 -11.66
N ALA A 64 5.09 -30.79 -11.45
CA ALA A 64 5.75 -30.82 -10.16
C ALA A 64 6.13 -29.41 -9.65
N GLY A 65 5.97 -29.16 -8.34
CA GLY A 65 6.33 -27.89 -7.69
C GLY A 65 5.28 -26.77 -7.78
N ILE A 66 4.06 -27.04 -8.27
CA ILE A 66 2.97 -26.06 -8.28
C ILE A 66 2.43 -25.78 -6.88
N GLY A 67 2.34 -26.81 -6.03
CA GLY A 67 1.92 -26.66 -4.63
C GLY A 67 2.80 -25.66 -3.87
N GLU A 68 4.11 -25.88 -3.90
CA GLU A 68 5.10 -24.99 -3.24
C GLU A 68 5.04 -23.55 -3.78
N ARG A 69 4.92 -23.37 -5.10
CA ARG A 69 4.79 -22.03 -5.71
C ARG A 69 3.50 -21.34 -5.31
N THR A 70 2.41 -22.10 -5.22
CA THR A 70 1.10 -21.63 -4.79
C THR A 70 1.16 -21.18 -3.34
N GLU A 71 1.72 -22.00 -2.47
CA GLU A 71 1.90 -21.68 -1.06
C GLU A 71 2.80 -20.45 -0.87
N ARG A 72 3.87 -20.33 -1.64
CA ARG A 72 4.75 -19.14 -1.61
C ARG A 72 4.02 -17.87 -2.05
N LEU A 73 3.19 -17.95 -3.10
CA LEU A 73 2.38 -16.82 -3.55
C LEU A 73 1.36 -16.44 -2.47
N LEU A 74 0.63 -17.42 -1.94
CA LEU A 74 -0.37 -17.22 -0.88
C LEU A 74 0.26 -16.65 0.37
N LYS A 75 1.43 -17.14 0.81
CA LYS A 75 2.16 -16.58 1.96
C LYS A 75 2.49 -15.10 1.77
N ARG A 76 2.98 -14.71 0.59
CA ARG A 76 3.23 -13.30 0.24
C ARG A 76 1.96 -12.46 0.18
N VAL A 77 0.87 -12.99 -0.37
CA VAL A 77 -0.39 -12.22 -0.44
C VAL A 77 -1.03 -12.10 0.94
N LYS A 78 -1.08 -13.19 1.73
CA LYS A 78 -1.60 -13.22 3.11
C LYS A 78 -0.86 -12.24 4.02
N SER A 79 0.47 -12.09 3.87
CA SER A 79 1.23 -11.17 4.73
C SER A 79 0.83 -9.70 4.57
N PHE A 80 0.26 -9.30 3.42
CA PHE A 80 -0.08 -7.91 3.14
C PHE A 80 -1.58 -7.66 2.93
N LEU A 81 -2.28 -8.51 2.16
CA LEU A 81 -3.57 -8.19 1.53
C LEU A 81 -4.74 -9.05 2.01
N LEU A 82 -4.51 -10.29 2.43
CA LEU A 82 -5.59 -11.21 2.84
C LEU A 82 -5.42 -11.64 4.30
N LYS A 83 -6.43 -11.36 5.15
CA LYS A 83 -6.49 -11.87 6.54
C LYS A 83 -7.17 -13.24 6.66
N LYS A 84 -7.82 -13.74 5.60
CA LYS A 84 -8.49 -15.04 5.62
C LYS A 84 -7.47 -16.17 5.79
N GLU A 85 -7.72 -17.07 6.74
CA GLU A 85 -6.87 -18.24 6.98
C GLU A 85 -6.94 -19.22 5.80
N ASP A 86 -8.13 -19.44 5.24
CA ASP A 86 -8.37 -20.32 4.08
C ASP A 86 -8.34 -19.57 2.74
N ALA A 87 -7.35 -18.71 2.52
CA ALA A 87 -7.26 -17.98 1.24
C ALA A 87 -6.90 -18.91 0.07
N THR A 88 -7.71 -18.88 -0.98
CA THR A 88 -7.53 -19.63 -2.22
C THR A 88 -6.94 -18.77 -3.33
N LEU A 89 -6.56 -19.38 -4.46
CA LEU A 89 -6.10 -18.63 -5.64
C LEU A 89 -7.21 -17.76 -6.24
N ASP A 90 -8.48 -18.13 -6.08
CA ASP A 90 -9.62 -17.35 -6.57
C ASP A 90 -9.81 -16.07 -5.76
N ASP A 91 -9.60 -16.11 -4.43
CA ASP A 91 -9.57 -14.90 -3.60
C ASP A 91 -8.49 -13.90 -4.09
N VAL A 92 -7.33 -14.41 -4.52
CA VAL A 92 -6.25 -13.57 -5.08
C VAL A 92 -6.68 -12.92 -6.40
N LEU A 93 -7.52 -13.59 -7.19
CA LEU A 93 -8.07 -13.02 -8.41
C LEU A 93 -9.14 -11.96 -8.12
N ALA A 94 -9.90 -12.09 -7.03
CA ALA A 94 -10.91 -11.12 -6.61
C ALA A 94 -10.33 -9.77 -6.12
N LEU A 95 -9.07 -9.73 -5.68
CA LEU A 95 -8.42 -8.53 -5.12
C LEU A 95 -8.58 -7.27 -6.00
N THR A 96 -8.90 -6.15 -5.39
CA THR A 96 -9.07 -4.86 -6.06
C THR A 96 -7.82 -3.98 -5.93
N THR A 97 -7.83 -2.83 -6.61
CA THR A 97 -6.74 -1.84 -6.46
C THR A 97 -6.81 -1.13 -5.10
N LYS A 98 -8.01 -1.01 -4.52
CA LYS A 98 -8.24 -0.40 -3.20
C LYS A 98 -7.56 -1.21 -2.10
N ASP A 99 -7.67 -2.54 -2.16
CA ASP A 99 -7.04 -3.45 -1.19
C ASP A 99 -5.53 -3.19 -1.06
N ILE A 100 -4.84 -2.88 -2.16
CA ILE A 100 -3.41 -2.55 -2.12
C ILE A 100 -3.17 -1.13 -1.60
N LEU A 101 -4.03 -0.18 -1.95
CA LEU A 101 -3.92 1.22 -1.50
C LEU A 101 -4.13 1.35 0.02
N GLU A 102 -5.07 0.58 0.58
CA GLU A 102 -5.34 0.55 2.03
C GLU A 102 -4.17 0.03 2.86
N ARG A 103 -3.28 -0.77 2.27
CA ARG A 103 -2.08 -1.28 2.95
C ARG A 103 -0.90 -0.34 2.92
N ARG A 104 -1.01 0.80 2.23
CA ARG A 104 0.04 1.82 2.24
C ARG A 104 0.11 2.46 3.62
N LEU A 105 1.31 2.79 4.07
CA LEU A 105 1.55 3.45 5.36
C LEU A 105 0.66 4.69 5.54
N GLN A 106 0.48 5.48 4.48
CA GLN A 106 -0.41 6.64 4.48
C GLN A 106 -1.85 6.31 4.90
N ALA A 107 -2.44 5.24 4.33
CA ALA A 107 -3.80 4.82 4.66
C ALA A 107 -3.88 4.19 6.05
N VAL A 108 -2.86 3.39 6.43
CA VAL A 108 -2.78 2.78 7.77
C VAL A 108 -2.74 3.85 8.87
N VAL A 109 -1.99 4.93 8.67
CA VAL A 109 -1.86 6.04 9.63
C VAL A 109 -3.20 6.76 9.85
N VAL A 110 -3.97 6.99 8.78
CA VAL A 110 -5.33 7.54 8.89
C VAL A 110 -6.26 6.56 9.59
N ARG A 111 -6.20 5.27 9.25
CA ARG A 111 -7.02 4.23 9.91
C ARG A 111 -6.73 4.11 11.40
N ARG A 112 -5.48 4.34 11.83
CA ARG A 112 -5.08 4.40 13.24
C ARG A 112 -5.41 5.72 13.93
N LYS A 113 -6.14 6.63 13.29
CA LYS A 113 -6.52 7.95 13.81
C LYS A 113 -5.32 8.83 14.21
N MET A 114 -4.13 8.55 13.69
CA MET A 114 -2.94 9.38 13.90
C MET A 114 -2.96 10.64 13.02
N ALA A 115 -3.77 10.64 11.97
CA ALA A 115 -4.01 11.79 11.11
C ALA A 115 -5.49 11.84 10.73
N GLN A 116 -6.04 13.05 10.59
CA GLN A 116 -7.43 13.29 10.21
C GLN A 116 -7.62 13.13 8.69
N THR A 117 -6.61 13.51 7.89
CA THR A 117 -6.68 13.45 6.42
C THR A 117 -5.51 12.68 5.82
N MET A 118 -5.71 12.13 4.61
CA MET A 118 -4.66 11.46 3.84
C MET A 118 -3.47 12.37 3.55
N ARG A 119 -3.71 13.67 3.32
CA ARG A 119 -2.64 14.65 3.06
C ARG A 119 -1.80 14.91 4.31
N GLN A 120 -2.46 15.04 5.46
CA GLN A 120 -1.79 15.20 6.75
C GLN A 120 -0.95 13.96 7.11
N ALA A 121 -1.50 12.75 6.91
CA ALA A 121 -0.74 11.51 7.09
C ALA A 121 0.53 11.49 6.23
N ARG A 122 0.44 11.94 4.97
CA ARG A 122 1.60 12.04 4.08
C ARG A 122 2.65 13.00 4.61
N GLN A 123 2.24 14.17 5.09
CA GLN A 123 3.15 15.16 5.67
C GLN A 123 3.91 14.59 6.86
N TYR A 124 3.20 13.94 7.79
CA TYR A 124 3.80 13.30 8.96
C TYR A 124 4.82 12.23 8.59
N ILE A 125 4.51 11.39 7.60
CA ILE A 125 5.45 10.39 7.11
C ILE A 125 6.67 11.07 6.48
N THR A 126 6.49 12.04 5.58
CA THR A 126 7.61 12.67 4.87
C THR A 126 8.52 13.48 5.78
N HIS A 127 7.97 14.11 6.82
CA HIS A 127 8.75 14.82 7.84
C HIS A 127 9.40 13.85 8.84
N GLY A 128 9.01 12.58 8.80
CA GLY A 128 9.62 11.54 9.57
C GLY A 128 9.16 11.49 11.03
N HIS A 129 7.90 11.83 11.26
CA HIS A 129 7.24 11.73 12.55
C HIS A 129 6.76 10.31 12.87
N ILE A 130 6.80 9.39 11.89
CA ILE A 130 6.24 8.03 12.01
C ILE A 130 7.37 7.00 11.94
N ALA A 131 7.28 6.00 12.81
CA ALA A 131 8.14 4.82 12.83
C ALA A 131 7.31 3.53 12.81
N ILE A 132 7.92 2.46 12.29
CA ILE A 132 7.41 1.09 12.37
C ILE A 132 8.41 0.33 13.23
N GLY A 133 7.99 -0.01 14.45
CA GLY A 133 8.90 -0.50 15.49
C GLY A 133 9.96 0.56 15.79
N GLU A 134 11.23 0.19 15.72
CA GLU A 134 12.37 1.09 15.95
C GLU A 134 12.79 1.87 14.71
N GLN A 135 12.30 1.50 13.53
CA GLN A 135 12.75 2.09 12.28
C GLN A 135 11.86 3.27 11.86
N LYS A 136 12.47 4.44 11.70
CA LYS A 136 11.84 5.62 11.11
C LYS A 136 11.56 5.39 9.62
N VAL A 137 10.31 5.61 9.19
CA VAL A 137 9.89 5.41 7.79
C VAL A 137 9.44 6.73 7.18
N THR A 138 10.12 7.17 6.12
CA THR A 138 9.82 8.44 5.43
C THR A 138 9.07 8.27 4.12
N ALA A 139 8.78 7.03 3.71
CA ALA A 139 8.16 6.72 2.43
C ALA A 139 6.65 6.41 2.59
N PRO A 140 5.73 7.28 2.10
CA PRO A 140 4.28 7.02 2.16
C PRO A 140 3.82 5.84 1.29
N SER A 141 4.67 5.40 0.36
CA SER A 141 4.41 4.24 -0.50
C SER A 141 4.81 2.90 0.12
N TYR A 142 5.30 2.89 1.36
CA TYR A 142 5.62 1.66 2.07
C TYR A 142 4.34 0.82 2.26
N LEU A 143 4.41 -0.48 1.95
CA LEU A 143 3.31 -1.42 2.16
C LEU A 143 3.52 -2.10 3.51
N VAL A 144 2.59 -1.89 4.43
CA VAL A 144 2.67 -2.39 5.80
C VAL A 144 2.11 -3.81 5.86
N LYS A 145 2.89 -4.76 6.39
CA LYS A 145 2.39 -6.12 6.66
C LYS A 145 1.38 -6.11 7.79
N PHE A 146 0.52 -7.12 7.87
CA PHE A 146 -0.44 -7.19 8.98
C PHE A 146 0.26 -7.26 10.35
N GLY A 147 1.32 -8.05 10.49
CA GLY A 147 2.07 -8.15 11.75
C GLY A 147 2.90 -6.92 12.12
N GLU A 148 3.16 -6.01 11.18
CA GLU A 148 3.88 -4.76 11.44
C GLU A 148 2.93 -3.61 11.79
N GLU A 149 1.62 -3.81 11.60
CA GLU A 149 0.64 -2.75 11.74
C GLU A 149 0.58 -2.23 13.18
N ASP A 150 0.64 -3.13 14.17
CA ASP A 150 0.63 -2.79 15.60
C ASP A 150 1.86 -2.02 16.06
N SER A 151 2.97 -2.15 15.33
CA SER A 151 4.21 -1.45 15.62
C SER A 151 4.27 -0.03 15.03
N VAL A 152 3.23 0.43 14.33
CA VAL A 152 3.16 1.81 13.81
C VAL A 152 2.94 2.79 14.96
N ARG A 153 3.92 3.66 15.19
CA ARG A 153 3.92 4.63 16.29
C ARG A 153 4.52 5.98 15.90
N TRP A 154 4.32 6.98 16.76
CA TRP A 154 5.00 8.26 16.66
C TRP A 154 6.46 8.10 17.05
N HIS A 155 7.36 8.63 16.22
CA HIS A 155 8.78 8.78 16.52
C HIS A 155 9.06 10.14 17.15
N SER A 156 8.54 11.20 16.51
CA SER A 156 8.57 12.56 17.04
C SER A 156 7.22 13.19 16.80
N LYS A 157 6.59 13.74 17.83
CA LYS A 157 5.31 14.43 17.67
C LYS A 157 5.55 15.79 16.96
N PRO A 158 4.73 16.17 15.97
CA PRO A 158 4.83 17.47 15.35
C PRO A 158 4.41 18.58 16.32
N ILE A 159 5.06 19.74 16.24
CA ILE A 159 4.87 20.89 17.16
C ILE A 159 3.39 21.31 17.26
N GLY A 160 2.65 21.30 16.15
CA GLY A 160 1.23 21.67 16.16
C GLY A 160 0.36 20.76 17.03
N MET A 161 0.72 19.48 17.16
CA MET A 161 0.01 18.53 18.02
C MET A 161 0.36 18.75 19.50
N ILE A 162 1.62 19.09 19.77
CA ILE A 162 2.10 19.41 21.13
C ILE A 162 1.40 20.67 21.67
N LYS A 163 1.18 21.68 20.83
CA LYS A 163 0.44 22.90 21.22
C LYS A 163 -1.01 22.62 21.59
N GLN A 164 -1.70 21.80 20.78
CA GLN A 164 -3.09 21.42 21.05
C GLN A 164 -3.24 20.57 22.32
N GLU A 165 -2.30 19.66 22.58
CA GLU A 165 -2.27 18.89 23.83
C GLU A 165 -2.01 19.81 25.04
N ALA A 166 -1.14 20.82 24.91
CA ALA A 166 -0.86 21.76 25.99
C ALA A 166 -2.05 22.69 26.31
N GLU A 167 -2.75 23.19 25.30
CA GLU A 167 -3.95 24.03 25.45
C GLU A 167 -5.12 23.25 26.09
N ALA A 168 -5.35 22.00 25.68
CA ALA A 168 -6.40 21.15 26.25
C ALA A 168 -6.16 20.76 27.73
N VAL A 169 -4.90 20.77 28.18
CA VAL A 169 -4.54 20.55 29.58
C VAL A 169 -4.79 21.81 30.42
N SER A 170 -4.57 23.00 29.86
CA SER A 170 -4.84 24.28 30.54
C SER A 170 -6.32 24.63 30.68
N GLU A 171 -7.20 24.11 29.83
CA GLU A 171 -8.65 24.35 29.91
C GLU A 171 -9.37 23.41 30.90
N ASN A 172 -8.73 22.31 31.31
CA ASN A 172 -9.31 21.30 32.23
C ASN A 172 -8.72 21.35 33.65
N GLY A 173 -7.87 22.33 33.96
CA GLY A 173 -7.29 22.57 35.29
C GLY A 173 -7.73 23.90 35.84
#